data_AF-A0A7H1B4W1-F1
#
_entry.id   AF-A0A7H1B4W1-F1
#
_cell.length_a   1.000
_cell.length_b   1.000
_cell.length_c   1.000
_cell.angle_alpha   90.00
_cell.angle_beta   90.00
_cell.angle_gamma   90.00
#
_symmetry.space_group_name_H-M   'P 1'
#
loop_
_entity.id
_entity.type
_entity.pdbx_description
1 polymer ?
#
loop_
_entity_poly.entity_id
_entity_poly.type
_entity_poly.pdbx_seq_one_letter_code
_entity_poly.pdbx_strand_id
1 'polypeptide(L)'
;MAAFSDVTEPTASLRPPAEPEEFSQGWGLDLFNDCGDLVSPTYWVTEAYNAVFGFNPLDEVLESIAGDWEGFAKCADVWDQLGQASGALSQNITAGNATLDRTWDGRAADGACLYFSKLAGRLDELKEEFGKLHAEYDRLTHAAYSAFEAVKGYLGGIIDGLLIAAVEMAAGTALSWSGAGALLGYGLAALEITDMLSKWGLATKRIAAVQMMLNGGVGIVEGIGAAIYGLFVTFDKLGQYDHPAATV
;
A
#
# COMPACT_ATOMS: atom_id res chain seq x y z
N MET A 1 8.03 -11.25 42.41
CA MET A 1 7.05 -11.07 41.32
C MET A 1 5.74 -11.68 41.76
N ALA A 2 4.61 -11.00 41.57
CA ALA A 2 3.30 -11.55 41.91
C ALA A 2 3.02 -12.77 41.02
N ALA A 3 2.42 -13.82 41.57
CA ALA A 3 2.29 -15.13 40.87
C ALA A 3 1.53 -15.08 39.53
N PHE A 4 0.78 -14.00 39.28
CA PHE A 4 -0.06 -13.79 38.09
C PHE A 4 0.24 -12.46 37.38
N SER A 5 1.45 -11.91 37.52
CA SER A 5 1.82 -10.73 36.72
C SER A 5 1.98 -11.10 35.25
N ASP A 6 1.51 -10.23 34.36
CA ASP A 6 1.75 -10.34 32.92
C ASP A 6 3.26 -10.45 32.62
N VAL A 7 3.61 -11.33 31.70
CA VAL A 7 5.00 -11.56 31.27
C VAL A 7 5.40 -10.65 30.12
N THR A 8 4.42 -10.17 29.37
CA THR A 8 4.56 -9.28 28.21
C THR A 8 3.47 -8.21 28.26
N GLU A 9 3.78 -6.97 27.88
CA GLU A 9 2.78 -5.88 27.80
C GLU A 9 2.09 -5.89 26.42
N PRO A 10 0.80 -6.27 26.31
CA PRO A 10 0.15 -6.42 25.01
C PRO A 10 -0.06 -5.10 24.26
N THR A 11 -0.11 -3.98 24.98
CA THR A 11 -0.30 -2.66 24.36
C THR A 11 1.00 -2.05 23.84
N ALA A 12 2.15 -2.66 24.14
CA ALA A 12 3.46 -2.12 23.76
C ALA A 12 3.66 -2.02 22.24
N SER A 13 2.98 -2.86 21.46
CA SER A 13 3.01 -2.81 19.99
C SER A 13 1.99 -1.86 19.39
N LEU A 14 0.99 -1.40 20.16
CA LEU A 14 -0.11 -0.56 19.67
C LEU A 14 0.31 0.91 19.63
N ARG A 15 0.72 1.36 18.46
CA ARG A 15 1.23 2.72 18.20
C ARG A 15 0.55 3.32 16.98
N PRO A 16 0.49 4.67 16.86
CA PRO A 16 0.06 5.29 15.62
C PRO A 16 0.86 4.71 14.44
N PRO A 17 0.21 4.40 13.32
CA PRO A 17 0.90 3.84 12.17
C PRO A 17 1.96 4.85 11.69
N ALA A 18 3.15 4.33 11.36
CA ALA A 18 4.26 5.17 10.93
C ALA A 18 3.88 5.97 9.67
N GLU A 19 4.32 7.22 9.60
CA GLU A 19 4.28 7.96 8.34
C GLU A 19 5.29 7.31 7.37
N PRO A 20 4.89 7.00 6.14
CA PRO A 20 5.83 6.58 5.11
C PRO A 20 6.83 7.72 4.82
N GLU A 21 8.05 7.39 4.41
CA GLU A 21 9.08 8.39 4.11
C GLU A 21 8.55 9.45 3.12
N GLU A 22 8.66 10.74 3.49
CA GLU A 22 8.25 11.86 2.64
C GLU A 22 9.06 11.85 1.33
N PHE A 23 8.39 11.56 0.21
CA PHE A 23 8.99 11.73 -1.10
C PHE A 23 8.86 13.18 -1.55
N SER A 24 9.94 13.92 -1.32
CA SER A 24 10.26 15.24 -1.86
C SER A 24 9.60 15.53 -3.21
N GLN A 25 8.85 16.63 -3.26
CA GLN A 25 8.38 17.28 -4.49
C GLN A 25 9.60 17.78 -5.28
N GLY A 26 10.22 16.88 -6.05
CA GLY A 26 11.53 17.09 -6.67
C GLY A 26 11.53 18.03 -7.88
N TRP A 27 12.72 18.62 -8.11
CA TRP A 27 13.38 19.29 -9.25
C TRP A 27 12.61 19.82 -10.49
N GLY A 28 11.42 19.30 -10.82
CA GLY A 28 10.66 19.71 -12.00
C GLY A 28 10.27 21.19 -11.93
N LEU A 29 9.81 21.66 -10.75
CA LEU A 29 9.46 23.06 -10.50
C LEU A 29 10.64 24.05 -10.69
N ASP A 30 11.88 23.60 -10.45
CA ASP A 30 13.06 24.45 -10.60
C ASP A 30 13.48 24.59 -12.08
N LEU A 31 13.31 23.53 -12.90
CA LEU A 31 13.56 23.60 -14.35
C LEU A 31 12.56 24.53 -15.07
N PHE A 32 11.32 24.61 -14.57
CA PHE A 32 10.27 25.50 -15.11
C PHE A 32 10.60 26.99 -14.93
N ASN A 33 11.39 27.35 -13.92
CA ASN A 33 11.79 28.73 -13.67
C ASN A 33 13.00 29.18 -14.52
N ASP A 34 13.93 28.29 -14.84
CA ASP A 34 15.18 28.65 -15.55
C ASP A 34 15.02 28.81 -17.08
N CYS A 35 13.95 28.28 -17.67
CA CYS A 35 13.65 28.41 -19.11
C CYS A 35 12.82 29.67 -19.47
N GLY A 36 12.67 30.62 -18.54
CA GLY A 36 11.68 31.70 -18.57
C GLY A 36 11.86 32.87 -19.57
N ASP A 37 12.90 32.92 -20.40
CA ASP A 37 13.26 34.17 -21.09
C ASP A 37 12.72 34.36 -22.53
N LEU A 38 12.03 33.39 -23.13
CA LEU A 38 11.45 33.55 -24.47
C LEU A 38 10.01 33.02 -24.55
N VAL A 39 9.05 33.93 -24.31
CA VAL A 39 7.62 33.78 -24.61
C VAL A 39 6.94 32.60 -23.90
N SER A 40 6.55 32.82 -22.63
CA SER A 40 5.66 31.98 -21.82
C SER A 40 5.74 30.47 -22.11
N PRO A 41 6.76 29.78 -21.57
CA PRO A 41 6.91 28.33 -21.69
C PRO A 41 5.66 27.56 -21.25
N THR A 42 4.93 28.07 -20.27
CA THR A 42 3.64 27.50 -19.81
C THR A 42 2.59 27.46 -20.92
N TYR A 43 2.55 28.45 -21.81
CA TYR A 43 1.61 28.47 -22.93
C TYR A 43 1.91 27.36 -23.94
N TRP A 44 3.18 27.20 -24.35
CA TRP A 44 3.57 26.17 -25.32
C TRP A 44 3.50 24.76 -24.75
N VAL A 45 3.83 24.58 -23.47
CA VAL A 45 3.70 23.29 -22.78
C VAL A 45 2.23 22.91 -22.63
N THR A 46 1.36 23.83 -22.23
CA THR A 46 -0.10 23.60 -22.17
C THR A 46 -0.68 23.34 -23.55
N GLU A 47 -0.25 24.08 -24.57
CA GLU A 47 -0.71 23.89 -25.95
C GLU A 47 -0.20 22.57 -26.55
N ALA A 48 1.02 22.15 -26.21
CA ALA A 48 1.57 20.86 -26.63
C ALA A 48 0.90 19.69 -25.90
N TYR A 49 0.58 19.82 -24.60
CA TYR A 49 -0.26 18.85 -23.89
C TYR A 49 -1.66 18.76 -24.50
N ASN A 50 -2.29 19.90 -24.81
CA ASN A 50 -3.59 19.93 -25.49
C ASN A 50 -3.51 19.34 -26.90
N ALA A 51 -2.41 19.55 -27.62
CA ALA A 51 -2.20 19.03 -28.96
C ALA A 51 -1.93 17.52 -28.98
N VAL A 52 -1.26 16.97 -27.96
CA VAL A 52 -0.88 15.55 -27.89
C VAL A 52 -1.91 14.70 -27.12
N PHE A 53 -2.40 15.19 -25.97
CA PHE A 53 -3.24 14.42 -25.03
C PHE A 53 -4.64 15.00 -24.84
N GLY A 54 -4.83 16.32 -25.02
CA GLY A 54 -6.12 17.00 -24.83
C GLY A 54 -6.52 17.26 -23.36
N PHE A 55 -5.64 16.98 -22.39
CA PHE A 55 -5.79 17.29 -20.96
C PHE A 55 -4.40 17.42 -20.30
N ASN A 56 -4.32 17.92 -19.05
CA ASN A 56 -3.08 17.96 -18.26
C ASN A 56 -2.95 16.69 -17.40
N PRO A 57 -2.13 15.70 -17.80
CA PRO A 57 -2.04 14.40 -17.13
C PRO A 57 -1.21 14.43 -15.83
N LEU A 58 -0.45 15.49 -15.57
CA LEU A 58 0.49 15.49 -14.45
C LEU A 58 -0.21 15.58 -13.10
N ASP A 59 -1.14 16.52 -12.93
CA ASP A 59 -1.70 16.80 -11.61
C ASP A 59 -2.71 15.70 -11.17
N GLU A 60 -3.68 15.34 -12.02
CA GLU A 60 -4.70 14.35 -11.65
C GLU A 60 -4.15 12.93 -11.48
N VAL A 61 -3.19 12.51 -12.32
CA VAL A 61 -2.68 11.13 -12.29
C VAL A 61 -1.66 10.94 -11.18
N LEU A 62 -0.80 11.93 -10.91
CA LEU A 62 0.17 11.83 -9.83
C LEU A 62 -0.52 11.88 -8.46
N GLU A 63 -1.52 12.75 -8.27
CA GLU A 63 -2.22 12.87 -7.00
C GLU A 63 -3.06 11.61 -6.70
N SER A 64 -3.75 11.06 -7.70
CA SER A 64 -4.56 9.84 -7.52
C SER A 64 -3.73 8.58 -7.29
N ILE A 65 -2.52 8.48 -7.85
CA ILE A 65 -1.66 7.28 -7.70
C ILE A 65 -0.76 7.41 -6.46
N ALA A 66 -0.32 8.62 -6.10
CA ALA A 66 0.48 8.87 -4.90
C ALA A 66 -0.31 8.67 -3.61
N GLY A 67 -1.62 8.97 -3.58
CA GLY A 67 -2.42 8.89 -2.35
C GLY A 67 -2.70 7.47 -1.85
N ASP A 68 -2.78 6.48 -2.74
CA ASP A 68 -3.30 5.14 -2.38
C ASP A 68 -2.25 4.21 -1.73
N TRP A 69 -0.97 4.31 -2.11
CA TRP A 69 0.06 3.37 -1.60
C TRP A 69 0.36 3.59 -0.11
N GLU A 70 0.33 4.83 0.38
CA GLU A 70 0.53 5.15 1.79
C GLU A 70 -0.55 4.54 2.69
N GLY A 71 -1.79 4.50 2.19
CA GLY A 71 -2.92 3.87 2.90
C GLY A 71 -2.71 2.37 3.09
N PHE A 72 -2.19 1.68 2.06
CA PHE A 72 -1.86 0.25 2.17
C PHE A 72 -0.73 0.01 3.18
N ALA A 73 0.30 0.86 3.20
CA ALA A 73 1.41 0.76 4.14
C ALA A 73 0.95 0.91 5.60
N LYS A 74 0.12 1.92 5.86
CA LYS A 74 -0.46 2.15 7.20
C LYS A 74 -1.34 0.98 7.64
N CYS A 75 -2.13 0.41 6.74
CA CYS A 75 -2.93 -0.78 7.03
C CYS A 75 -2.04 -1.99 7.35
N ALA A 76 -0.96 -2.21 6.60
CA ALA A 76 -0.02 -3.29 6.87
C ALA A 76 0.55 -3.21 8.29
N ASP A 77 1.01 -2.02 8.71
CA ASP A 77 1.56 -1.81 10.04
C ASP A 77 0.51 -2.10 11.14
N VAL A 78 -0.74 -1.64 10.97
CA VAL A 78 -1.83 -1.94 11.92
C VAL A 78 -2.07 -3.45 12.07
N TRP A 79 -2.07 -4.21 10.97
CA TRP A 79 -2.25 -5.67 11.04
C TRP A 79 -1.11 -6.36 11.80
N ASP A 80 0.14 -5.94 11.59
CA ASP A 80 1.27 -6.47 12.35
C ASP A 80 1.12 -6.17 13.85
N GLN A 81 0.77 -4.93 14.20
CA GLN A 81 0.56 -4.53 15.59
C GLN A 81 -0.53 -5.36 16.29
N LEU A 82 -1.65 -5.63 15.58
CA LEU A 82 -2.72 -6.50 16.08
C LEU A 82 -2.26 -7.94 16.27
N GLY A 83 -1.44 -8.46 15.36
CA GLY A 83 -0.85 -9.78 15.51
C GLY A 83 0.08 -9.88 16.71
N GLN A 84 0.94 -8.88 16.92
CA GLN A 84 1.83 -8.80 18.07
C GLN A 84 1.06 -8.72 19.40
N ALA A 85 0.03 -7.87 19.48
CA ALA A 85 -0.82 -7.75 20.66
C ALA A 85 -1.53 -9.08 20.98
N SER A 86 -2.07 -9.76 19.96
CA SER A 86 -2.73 -11.07 20.12
C SER A 86 -1.75 -12.11 20.66
N GLY A 87 -0.52 -12.16 20.13
CA GLY A 87 0.52 -13.06 20.62
C GLY A 87 0.96 -12.76 22.06
N ALA A 88 1.06 -11.48 22.44
CA ALA A 88 1.37 -11.10 23.81
C ALA A 88 0.28 -11.53 24.79
N LEU A 89 -1.01 -11.41 24.41
CA LEU A 89 -2.12 -11.95 25.19
C LEU A 89 -2.06 -13.47 25.32
N SER A 90 -1.75 -14.20 24.24
CA SER A 90 -1.56 -15.66 24.28
C SER A 90 -0.47 -16.05 25.30
N GLN A 91 0.67 -15.35 25.30
CA GLN A 91 1.77 -15.59 26.22
C GLN A 91 1.37 -15.35 27.67
N ASN A 92 0.68 -14.25 27.96
CA ASN A 92 0.21 -13.94 29.32
C ASN A 92 -0.78 -14.98 29.83
N ILE A 93 -1.75 -15.39 29.00
CA ILE A 93 -2.72 -16.44 29.36
C ILE A 93 -2.00 -17.76 29.60
N THR A 94 -1.08 -18.15 28.72
CA THR A 94 -0.31 -19.40 28.87
C THR A 94 0.51 -19.39 30.16
N ALA A 95 1.18 -18.27 30.48
CA ALA A 95 1.95 -18.13 31.71
C ALA A 95 1.05 -18.20 32.96
N GLY A 96 -0.08 -17.49 32.95
CA GLY A 96 -1.07 -17.53 34.03
C GLY A 96 -1.65 -18.93 34.23
N ASN A 97 -1.92 -19.65 33.15
CA ASN A 97 -2.43 -21.02 33.18
C ASN A 97 -1.43 -21.99 33.82
N ALA A 98 -0.13 -21.83 33.52
CA ALA A 98 0.93 -22.61 34.14
C ALA A 98 1.10 -22.32 35.65
N THR A 99 0.77 -21.12 36.11
CA THR A 99 0.68 -20.81 37.55
C THR A 99 -0.57 -21.43 38.17
N LEU A 100 -1.72 -21.35 37.49
CA LEU A 100 -2.99 -21.87 37.97
C LEU A 100 -2.91 -23.38 38.25
N ASP A 101 -2.35 -24.14 37.30
CA ASP A 101 -2.15 -25.59 37.35
C ASP A 101 -1.32 -26.06 38.57
N ARG A 102 -0.44 -25.19 39.11
CA ARG A 102 0.38 -25.51 40.29
C ARG A 102 -0.32 -25.24 41.63
N THR A 103 -1.41 -24.48 41.61
CA THR A 103 -2.01 -23.89 42.82
C THR A 103 -3.48 -24.28 43.01
N TRP A 104 -4.12 -24.81 41.99
CA TRP A 104 -5.52 -25.20 42.02
C TRP A 104 -5.73 -26.55 41.34
N ASP A 105 -6.24 -27.52 42.10
CA ASP A 105 -6.51 -28.88 41.64
C ASP A 105 -8.00 -29.20 41.59
N GLY A 106 -8.35 -30.23 40.80
CA GLY A 106 -9.68 -30.81 40.71
C GLY A 106 -10.39 -30.51 39.38
N ARG A 107 -11.55 -31.12 39.16
CA ARG A 107 -12.25 -31.09 37.85
C ARG A 107 -12.57 -29.67 37.35
N ALA A 108 -12.79 -28.73 38.27
CA ALA A 108 -12.99 -27.33 37.94
C ALA A 108 -11.71 -26.64 37.45
N ALA A 109 -10.56 -26.97 38.08
CA ALA A 109 -9.26 -26.50 37.65
C ALA A 109 -8.90 -27.06 36.27
N ASP A 110 -9.09 -28.36 36.05
CA ASP A 110 -8.86 -28.99 34.74
C ASP A 110 -9.67 -28.32 33.62
N GLY A 111 -10.95 -28.03 33.89
CA GLY A 111 -11.84 -27.35 32.95
C GLY A 111 -11.39 -25.91 32.64
N ALA A 112 -10.96 -25.16 33.66
CA ALA A 112 -10.41 -23.82 33.49
C ALA A 112 -9.07 -23.85 32.71
N CYS A 113 -8.17 -24.77 33.06
CA CYS A 113 -6.88 -24.94 32.39
C CYS A 113 -7.05 -25.26 30.90
N LEU A 114 -7.98 -26.16 30.56
CA LEU A 114 -8.30 -26.50 29.17
C LEU A 114 -8.87 -25.29 28.41
N TYR A 115 -9.77 -24.53 29.04
CA TYR A 115 -10.37 -23.35 28.44
C TYR A 115 -9.34 -22.27 28.12
N PHE A 116 -8.50 -21.90 29.08
CA PHE A 116 -7.48 -20.87 28.88
C PHE A 116 -6.40 -21.32 27.90
N SER A 117 -6.05 -22.62 27.88
CA SER A 117 -5.16 -23.17 26.85
C SER A 117 -5.76 -23.06 25.44
N LYS A 118 -7.04 -23.36 25.27
CA LYS A 118 -7.74 -23.15 23.99
C LYS A 118 -7.80 -21.67 23.60
N LEU A 119 -8.07 -20.78 24.55
CA LEU A 119 -8.11 -19.34 24.30
C LEU A 119 -6.74 -18.80 23.87
N ALA A 120 -5.66 -19.21 24.54
CA ALA A 120 -4.30 -18.84 24.15
C ALA A 120 -3.98 -19.34 22.72
N GLY A 121 -4.29 -20.61 22.40
CA GLY A 121 -4.12 -21.14 21.05
C GLY A 121 -4.87 -20.35 19.97
N ARG A 122 -6.11 -19.93 20.24
CA ARG A 122 -6.89 -19.06 19.34
C ARG A 122 -6.25 -17.69 19.11
N LEU A 123 -5.64 -17.11 20.14
CA LEU A 123 -4.95 -15.82 20.05
C LEU A 123 -3.66 -15.94 19.23
N ASP A 124 -2.97 -17.07 19.29
CA ASP A 124 -1.84 -17.36 18.41
C ASP A 124 -2.29 -17.61 16.96
N GLU A 125 -3.41 -18.31 16.73
CA GLU A 125 -4.03 -18.42 15.40
C GLU A 125 -4.39 -17.04 14.83
N LEU A 126 -4.97 -16.14 15.64
CA LEU A 126 -5.26 -14.76 15.24
C LEU A 126 -3.99 -13.99 14.89
N LYS A 127 -2.90 -14.17 15.64
CA LYS A 127 -1.60 -13.58 15.30
C LYS A 127 -1.13 -14.02 13.92
N GLU A 128 -1.24 -15.30 13.59
CA GLU A 128 -0.85 -15.80 12.28
C GLU A 128 -1.71 -15.21 11.16
N GLU A 129 -3.04 -15.14 11.35
CA GLU A 129 -3.94 -14.56 10.33
C GLU A 129 -3.71 -13.05 10.14
N PHE A 130 -3.49 -12.28 11.21
CA PHE A 130 -3.10 -10.88 11.10
C PHE A 130 -1.74 -10.70 10.42
N GLY A 131 -0.78 -11.60 10.66
CA GLY A 131 0.49 -11.62 9.93
C GLY A 131 0.33 -11.86 8.42
N LYS A 132 -0.66 -12.67 8.01
CA LYS A 132 -0.99 -12.85 6.59
C LYS A 132 -1.60 -11.58 5.98
N LEU A 133 -2.47 -10.88 6.72
CA LEU A 133 -3.00 -9.58 6.27
C LEU A 133 -1.88 -8.54 6.12
N HIS A 134 -0.97 -8.47 7.09
CA HIS A 134 0.22 -7.62 7.00
C HIS A 134 1.00 -7.89 5.70
N ALA A 135 1.34 -9.16 5.44
CA ALA A 135 2.13 -9.55 4.27
C ALA A 135 1.43 -9.21 2.94
N GLU A 136 0.10 -9.38 2.86
CA GLU A 136 -0.64 -9.05 1.65
C GLU A 136 -0.72 -7.54 1.43
N TYR A 137 -1.00 -6.75 2.48
CA TYR A 137 -1.01 -5.28 2.38
C TYR A 137 0.38 -4.70 2.08
N ASP A 138 1.45 -5.29 2.61
CA ASP A 138 2.83 -4.90 2.29
C ASP A 138 3.16 -5.18 0.81
N ARG A 139 2.75 -6.35 0.30
CA ARG A 139 2.87 -6.69 -1.13
C ARG A 139 2.12 -5.69 -2.02
N LEU A 140 0.91 -5.30 -1.65
CA LEU A 140 0.11 -4.31 -2.40
C LEU A 140 0.75 -2.92 -2.37
N THR A 141 1.30 -2.52 -1.22
CA THR A 141 2.08 -1.28 -1.07
C THR A 141 3.24 -1.22 -2.06
N HIS A 142 4.06 -2.27 -2.11
CA HIS A 142 5.21 -2.34 -3.03
C HIS A 142 4.79 -2.29 -4.50
N ALA A 143 3.69 -2.96 -4.86
CA ALA A 143 3.16 -2.95 -6.21
C ALA A 143 2.67 -1.55 -6.62
N ALA A 144 1.92 -0.87 -5.74
CA ALA A 144 1.41 0.47 -5.97
C ALA A 144 2.55 1.50 -6.07
N TYR A 145 3.51 1.46 -5.15
CA TYR A 145 4.69 2.33 -5.16
C TYR A 145 5.56 2.12 -6.41
N SER A 146 5.79 0.87 -6.82
CA SER A 146 6.54 0.58 -8.05
C SER A 146 5.85 1.12 -9.30
N ALA A 147 4.52 1.08 -9.37
CA ALA A 147 3.79 1.70 -10.47
C ALA A 147 3.84 3.22 -10.42
N PHE A 148 3.75 3.82 -9.24
CA PHE A 148 3.91 5.26 -9.07
C PHE A 148 5.27 5.74 -9.63
N GLU A 149 6.37 5.11 -9.20
CA GLU A 149 7.72 5.46 -9.69
C GLU A 149 7.86 5.22 -11.20
N ALA A 150 7.27 4.15 -11.73
CA ALA A 150 7.27 3.90 -13.18
C ALA A 150 6.49 4.98 -13.95
N VAL A 151 5.30 5.35 -13.50
CA VAL A 151 4.47 6.40 -14.11
C VAL A 151 5.18 7.74 -14.06
N LYS A 152 5.77 8.10 -12.91
CA LYS A 152 6.60 9.30 -12.75
C LYS A 152 7.77 9.32 -13.74
N GLY A 153 8.47 8.21 -13.92
CA GLY A 153 9.54 8.08 -14.91
C GLY A 153 9.07 8.28 -16.35
N TYR A 154 7.93 7.68 -16.73
CA TYR A 154 7.36 7.88 -18.07
C TYR A 154 6.88 9.31 -18.29
N LEU A 155 6.25 9.94 -17.29
CA LEU A 155 5.80 11.33 -17.37
C LEU A 155 7.00 12.29 -17.51
N GLY A 156 8.09 12.07 -16.77
CA GLY A 156 9.34 12.82 -16.97
C GLY A 156 9.85 12.70 -18.41
N GLY A 157 9.88 11.48 -18.96
CA GLY A 157 10.28 11.26 -20.34
C GLY A 157 9.32 11.83 -21.40
N ILE A 158 8.05 12.06 -21.05
CA ILE A 158 7.08 12.76 -21.91
C ILE A 158 7.36 14.27 -21.87
N ILE A 159 7.64 14.84 -20.69
CA ILE A 159 8.01 16.26 -20.54
C ILE A 159 9.25 16.59 -21.37
N ASP A 160 10.29 15.76 -21.30
CA ASP A 160 11.51 15.95 -22.09
C ASP A 160 11.22 15.92 -23.60
N GLY A 161 10.40 14.96 -24.05
CA GLY A 161 9.98 14.85 -25.45
C GLY A 161 9.17 16.06 -25.92
N LEU A 162 8.32 16.64 -25.07
CA LEU A 162 7.56 17.85 -25.38
C LEU A 162 8.49 19.05 -25.60
N LEU A 163 9.53 19.20 -24.78
CA LEU A 163 10.51 20.28 -24.93
C LEU A 163 11.29 20.13 -26.25
N ILE A 164 11.72 18.91 -26.60
CA ILE A 164 12.41 18.64 -27.87
C ILE A 164 11.48 18.92 -29.06
N ALA A 165 10.26 18.36 -29.05
CA ALA A 165 9.30 18.54 -30.11
C ALA A 165 8.93 20.03 -30.32
N ALA A 166 8.81 20.81 -29.24
CA ALA A 166 8.55 22.25 -29.33
C ALA A 166 9.67 23.01 -30.04
N VAL A 167 10.93 22.70 -29.73
CA VAL A 167 12.11 23.28 -30.40
C VAL A 167 12.16 22.90 -31.87
N GLU A 168 11.90 21.62 -32.19
CA GLU A 168 11.90 21.11 -33.55
C GLU A 168 10.79 21.70 -34.43
N MET A 169 9.57 21.86 -33.87
CA MET A 169 8.47 22.54 -34.55
C MET A 169 8.76 24.02 -34.78
N ALA A 170 9.38 24.71 -33.82
CA ALA A 170 9.79 26.11 -33.98
C ALA A 170 10.84 26.25 -35.09
N ALA A 171 11.84 25.37 -35.11
CA ALA A 171 12.86 25.31 -36.16
C ALA A 171 12.24 25.00 -37.54
N GLY A 172 11.32 24.03 -37.60
CA GLY A 172 10.58 23.67 -38.81
C GLY A 172 9.76 24.83 -39.38
N THR A 173 9.14 25.62 -38.50
CA THR A 173 8.37 26.82 -38.87
C THR A 173 9.30 27.93 -39.38
N ALA A 174 10.39 28.22 -38.66
CA ALA A 174 11.34 29.27 -39.03
C ALA A 174 12.09 28.98 -40.34
N LEU A 175 12.35 27.71 -40.64
CA LEU A 175 13.01 27.25 -41.85
C LEU A 175 12.04 26.75 -42.92
N SER A 176 10.73 26.98 -42.73
CA SER A 176 9.69 26.44 -43.61
C SER A 176 9.84 26.89 -45.07
N TRP A 177 10.32 28.12 -45.27
CA TRP A 177 10.61 28.70 -46.59
C TRP A 177 11.67 27.95 -47.39
N SER A 178 12.53 27.17 -46.74
CA SER A 178 13.59 26.38 -47.40
C SER A 178 13.11 25.03 -47.93
N GLY A 179 11.87 24.60 -47.61
CA GLY A 179 11.30 23.29 -47.97
C GLY A 179 11.93 22.11 -47.21
N ALA A 180 13.26 22.02 -47.18
CA ALA A 180 14.00 21.04 -46.39
C ALA A 180 13.85 21.28 -44.87
N GLY A 181 13.82 22.54 -44.44
CA GLY A 181 13.63 22.90 -43.03
C GLY A 181 12.27 22.51 -42.46
N ALA A 182 11.19 22.68 -43.23
CA ALA A 182 9.86 22.19 -42.84
C ALA A 182 9.83 20.67 -42.68
N LEU A 183 10.35 19.95 -43.68
CA LEU A 183 10.36 18.47 -43.68
C LEU A 183 11.17 17.89 -42.52
N LEU A 184 12.34 18.47 -42.23
CA LEU A 184 13.18 18.00 -41.12
C LEU A 184 12.57 18.36 -39.76
N GLY A 185 12.16 19.61 -39.55
CA GLY A 185 11.64 20.05 -38.24
C GLY A 185 10.32 19.37 -37.85
N TYR A 186 9.32 19.36 -38.74
CA TYR A 186 8.04 18.69 -38.45
C TYR A 186 8.15 17.16 -38.46
N GLY A 187 9.08 16.61 -39.27
CA GLY A 187 9.32 15.16 -39.32
C GLY A 187 9.95 14.62 -38.03
N LEU A 188 10.94 15.32 -37.48
CA LEU A 188 11.55 14.97 -36.19
C LEU A 188 10.54 15.12 -35.04
N ALA A 189 9.77 16.22 -35.03
CA ALA A 189 8.74 16.43 -34.02
C ALA A 189 7.68 15.31 -34.02
N ALA A 190 7.32 14.79 -35.20
CA ALA A 190 6.38 13.66 -35.30
C ALA A 190 6.95 12.34 -34.71
N LEU A 191 8.27 12.12 -34.80
CA LEU A 191 8.92 10.97 -34.17
C LEU A 191 8.91 11.12 -32.65
N GLU A 192 9.23 12.31 -32.14
CA GLU A 192 9.15 12.60 -30.70
C GLU A 192 7.72 12.41 -30.16
N ILE A 193 6.70 12.86 -30.88
CA ILE A 193 5.29 12.62 -30.52
C ILE A 193 4.95 11.13 -30.46
N THR A 194 5.48 10.33 -31.38
CA THR A 194 5.25 8.88 -31.39
C THR A 194 5.88 8.19 -30.17
N ASP A 195 7.08 8.62 -29.78
CA ASP A 195 7.76 8.12 -28.58
C ASP A 195 7.01 8.52 -27.29
N MET A 196 6.51 9.76 -27.22
CA MET A 196 5.67 10.22 -26.11
C MET A 196 4.39 9.40 -25.94
N LEU A 197 3.67 9.11 -27.04
CA LEU A 197 2.48 8.25 -27.01
C LEU A 197 2.81 6.82 -26.58
N SER A 198 4.00 6.32 -26.94
CA SER A 198 4.48 5.00 -26.52
C SER A 198 4.75 4.96 -25.02
N LYS A 199 5.42 5.97 -24.46
CA LYS A 199 5.64 6.13 -23.01
C LYS A 199 4.32 6.23 -22.24
N TRP A 200 3.34 6.96 -22.77
CA TRP A 200 1.99 7.02 -22.21
C TRP A 200 1.32 5.64 -22.17
N GLY A 201 1.37 4.90 -23.26
CA GLY A 201 0.86 3.53 -23.31
C GLY A 201 1.52 2.59 -22.30
N LEU A 202 2.83 2.75 -22.06
CA LEU A 202 3.55 1.99 -21.04
C LEU A 202 3.12 2.37 -19.62
N ALA A 203 2.89 3.66 -19.35
CA ALA A 203 2.36 4.13 -18.08
C ALA A 203 0.97 3.54 -17.80
N THR A 204 0.05 3.62 -18.75
CA THR A 204 -1.30 3.03 -18.62
C THR A 204 -1.24 1.51 -18.41
N LYS A 205 -0.34 0.81 -19.10
CA LYS A 205 -0.15 -0.64 -18.91
C LYS A 205 0.33 -0.99 -17.50
N ARG A 206 1.17 -0.16 -16.88
CA ARG A 206 1.62 -0.35 -15.49
C ARG A 206 0.49 -0.15 -14.49
N ILE A 207 -0.33 0.89 -14.69
CA ILE A 207 -1.52 1.14 -13.87
C ILE A 207 -2.48 -0.06 -13.95
N ALA A 208 -2.77 -0.55 -15.16
CA ALA A 208 -3.64 -1.71 -15.35
C ALA A 208 -3.11 -2.98 -14.66
N ALA A 209 -1.78 -3.21 -14.68
CA ALA A 209 -1.17 -4.34 -14.00
C ALA A 209 -1.37 -4.27 -12.48
N VAL A 210 -1.26 -3.08 -11.88
CA VAL A 210 -1.52 -2.88 -10.45
C VAL A 210 -3.00 -3.06 -10.12
N GLN A 211 -3.92 -2.57 -10.95
CA GLN A 211 -5.36 -2.82 -10.75
C GLN A 211 -5.70 -4.31 -10.75
N MET A 212 -5.06 -5.12 -11.61
CA MET A 212 -5.21 -6.57 -11.56
C MET A 212 -4.67 -7.17 -10.26
N MET A 213 -3.54 -6.68 -9.76
CA MET A 213 -2.98 -7.12 -8.47
C MET A 213 -3.90 -6.75 -7.30
N LEU A 214 -4.44 -5.53 -7.27
CA LEU A 214 -5.39 -5.07 -6.25
C LEU A 214 -6.63 -5.95 -6.23
N ASN A 215 -7.25 -6.19 -7.39
CA ASN A 215 -8.42 -7.06 -7.48
C ASN A 215 -8.12 -8.51 -7.05
N GLY A 216 -6.92 -9.02 -7.34
CA GLY A 216 -6.47 -10.31 -6.84
C GLY A 216 -6.27 -10.32 -5.32
N GLY A 217 -5.68 -9.26 -4.77
CA GLY A 217 -5.44 -9.08 -3.34
C GLY A 217 -6.73 -9.00 -2.53
N VAL A 218 -7.80 -8.39 -3.06
CA VAL A 218 -9.13 -8.37 -2.42
C VAL A 218 -9.61 -9.78 -2.09
N GLY A 219 -9.48 -10.75 -3.02
CA GLY A 219 -9.90 -12.13 -2.76
C GLY A 219 -9.08 -12.82 -1.67
N ILE A 220 -7.78 -12.48 -1.56
CA ILE A 220 -6.91 -12.97 -0.48
C ILE A 220 -7.34 -12.38 0.86
N VAL A 221 -7.57 -11.06 0.91
CA VAL A 221 -8.03 -10.35 2.11
C VAL A 221 -9.39 -10.87 2.58
N GLU A 222 -10.34 -11.11 1.68
CA GLU A 222 -11.64 -11.71 2.01
C GLU A 222 -11.49 -13.12 2.59
N GLY A 223 -10.60 -13.93 2.02
CA GLY A 223 -10.32 -15.28 2.51
C GLY A 223 -9.74 -15.28 3.94
N ILE A 224 -8.77 -14.38 4.21
CA ILE A 224 -8.22 -14.23 5.56
C ILE A 224 -9.27 -13.66 6.52
N GLY A 225 -10.08 -12.70 6.08
CA GLY A 225 -11.19 -12.16 6.86
C GLY A 225 -12.20 -13.23 7.28
N ALA A 226 -12.51 -14.18 6.38
CA ALA A 226 -13.36 -15.33 6.70
C ALA A 226 -12.72 -16.26 7.74
N ALA A 227 -11.41 -16.48 7.68
CA ALA A 227 -10.67 -17.27 8.67
C ALA A 227 -10.72 -16.59 10.05
N ILE A 228 -10.41 -15.30 10.14
CA ILE A 228 -10.50 -14.48 11.36
C ILE A 228 -11.92 -14.53 11.94
N TYR A 229 -12.95 -14.34 11.11
CA TYR A 229 -14.34 -14.43 11.56
C TYR A 229 -14.67 -15.81 12.15
N GLY A 230 -14.18 -16.88 11.52
CA GLY A 230 -14.33 -18.25 12.03
C GLY A 230 -13.75 -18.43 13.43
N LEU A 231 -12.59 -17.82 13.72
CA LEU A 231 -11.95 -17.85 15.04
C LEU A 231 -12.80 -17.16 16.11
N PHE A 232 -13.48 -16.07 15.79
CA PHE A 232 -14.34 -15.35 16.73
C PHE A 232 -15.67 -16.07 17.01
N VAL A 233 -16.26 -16.73 16.03
CA VAL A 233 -17.60 -17.35 16.17
C VAL A 233 -17.55 -18.72 16.84
N THR A 234 -16.48 -19.50 16.67
CA THR A 234 -16.36 -20.86 17.22
C THR A 234 -15.75 -20.91 18.61
N PHE A 235 -16.23 -20.06 19.52
CA PHE A 235 -15.81 -20.12 20.91
C PHE A 235 -16.69 -21.11 21.69
N ASP A 236 -16.10 -22.25 22.05
CA ASP A 236 -16.75 -23.27 22.89
C ASP A 236 -17.22 -22.63 24.19
N LYS A 237 -18.54 -22.66 24.44
CA LYS A 237 -19.05 -22.34 25.78
C LYS A 237 -18.55 -23.42 26.72
N LEU A 238 -17.94 -23.02 27.84
CA LEU A 238 -17.67 -23.93 28.95
C LEU A 238 -18.96 -24.69 29.27
N GLY A 239 -18.88 -26.02 29.34
CA GLY A 239 -19.98 -26.86 29.82
C GLY A 239 -20.45 -26.38 31.20
N GLN A 240 -21.74 -26.57 31.51
CA GLN A 240 -22.29 -26.15 32.81
C GLN A 240 -21.43 -26.70 33.95
N TYR A 241 -21.15 -25.84 34.93
CA TYR A 241 -20.45 -26.19 36.16
C TYR A 241 -21.18 -27.33 36.87
N ASP A 242 -20.56 -28.51 36.92
CA ASP A 242 -21.08 -29.66 37.65
C ASP A 242 -20.69 -29.52 39.13
N HIS A 243 -21.56 -28.84 39.89
CA HIS A 243 -21.32 -28.63 41.32
C HIS A 243 -21.32 -29.99 42.06
N PRO A 244 -20.35 -30.27 42.95
CA PRO A 244 -20.32 -31.52 43.72
C PRO A 244 -21.50 -31.71 44.69
N ALA A 245 -22.38 -30.70 44.81
CA ALA A 245 -23.64 -30.78 45.56
C ALA A 245 -24.87 -31.11 44.69
N ALA A 246 -24.70 -31.39 43.39
CA ALA A 246 -25.80 -31.66 42.44
C ALA A 246 -26.51 -32.99 42.60
N THR A 247 -25.89 -33.95 43.27
CA THR A 247 -26.46 -35.27 43.44
C THR A 247 -27.39 -35.27 44.65
N VAL A 248 -28.65 -34.87 44.42
CA VAL A 248 -29.82 -35.31 45.19
C VAL A 248 -30.91 -35.76 44.24
#